data_AF-A0A7S3HJF8-F1
#
_entry.id   AF-A0A7S3HJF8-F1
#
_cell.length_a   1.000
_cell.length_b   1.000
_cell.length_c   1.000
_cell.angle_alpha   90.00
_cell.angle_beta   90.00
_cell.angle_gamma   90.00
#
_symmetry.space_group_name_H-M   'P 1'
#
loop_
_entity.id
_entity.type
_entity.pdbx_description
1 polymer ?
#
loop_
_entity_poly.entity_id
_entity_poly.type
_entity_poly.pdbx_seq_one_letter_code
_entity_poly.pdbx_strand_id
1 'polypeptide(L)'
;SVLVLGPPGSGKTCFLRDAARLLSECGSRDVMVLDSDGELGGVGPEVHESLGAARRAIVSPTSASGESCVGDLLRRHRPDTLVVDQPSQHFGQAMEETLRGVRA
;
A
#
# COMPACT_ATOMS: atom_id res chain seq x y z
N SER A 1 -0.26 13.50 2.60
CA SER A 1 -0.22 12.10 3.10
C SER A 1 -0.89 12.07 4.46
N VAL A 2 -1.27 10.88 4.93
CA VAL A 2 -1.78 10.64 6.28
C VAL A 2 -0.91 9.53 6.90
N LEU A 3 -0.43 9.74 8.12
CA LEU A 3 0.33 8.75 8.89
C LEU A 3 -0.48 8.37 10.13
N VAL A 4 -0.68 7.07 10.33
CA VAL A 4 -1.43 6.52 11.47
C VAL A 4 -0.45 5.94 12.49
N LEU A 5 -0.40 6.53 13.69
CA LEU A 5 0.51 6.14 14.77
C LEU A 5 -0.26 5.66 16.01
N GLY A 6 0.34 4.74 16.77
CA GLY A 6 -0.28 4.19 17.98
C GLY A 6 0.45 2.94 18.48
N PRO A 7 0.23 2.53 19.74
CA PRO A 7 0.89 1.37 20.35
C PRO A 7 0.54 0.05 19.64
N PRO A 8 1.31 -1.03 19.83
CA PRO A 8 0.95 -2.36 19.34
C PRO A 8 -0.48 -2.75 19.76
N GLY A 9 -1.24 -3.38 18.87
CA GLY A 9 -2.64 -3.76 19.14
C GLY A 9 -3.66 -2.63 19.14
N SER A 10 -3.29 -1.38 18.84
CA SER A 10 -4.22 -0.24 18.81
C SER A 10 -5.16 -0.19 17.60
N GLY A 11 -5.18 -1.22 16.76
CA GLY A 11 -6.06 -1.30 15.58
C GLY A 11 -5.60 -0.55 14.33
N LYS A 12 -4.32 -0.12 14.22
CA LYS A 12 -3.79 0.60 13.03
C LYS A 12 -4.01 -0.16 11.73
N THR A 13 -3.61 -1.44 11.69
CA THR A 13 -3.78 -2.33 10.54
C THR A 13 -5.26 -2.48 10.17
N CYS A 14 -6.13 -2.62 11.18
CA CYS A 14 -7.58 -2.69 10.97
C CYS A 14 -8.13 -1.40 10.33
N PHE A 15 -7.71 -0.24 10.84
CA PHE A 15 -8.08 1.05 10.28
C PHE A 15 -7.60 1.21 8.84
N LEU A 16 -6.33 0.88 8.54
CA LEU A 16 -5.78 0.98 7.18
C LEU A 16 -6.52 0.09 6.19
N ARG A 17 -6.86 -1.13 6.62
CA ARG A 17 -7.62 -2.10 5.81
C ARG A 17 -9.01 -1.56 5.47
N ASP A 18 -9.74 -1.08 6.48
CA ASP A 18 -11.09 -0.55 6.28
C ASP A 18 -11.07 0.75 5.47
N ALA A 19 -10.08 1.61 5.69
CA ALA A 19 -9.87 2.81 4.87
C ALA A 19 -9.60 2.46 3.40
N ALA A 20 -8.75 1.47 3.12
CA ALA A 20 -8.47 1.01 1.76
C ALA A 20 -9.76 0.51 1.07
N ARG A 21 -10.52 -0.34 1.77
CA ARG A 21 -11.81 -0.86 1.30
C ARG A 21 -12.79 0.27 0.98
N LEU A 22 -13.08 1.14 1.94
CA LEU A 22 -14.03 2.25 1.79
C LEU A 22 -13.61 3.23 0.68
N LEU A 23 -12.32 3.53 0.56
CA LEU A 23 -11.82 4.41 -0.51
C LEU A 23 -11.95 3.77 -1.90
N SER A 24 -11.72 2.47 -2.00
CA SER A 24 -11.83 1.74 -3.27
C SER A 24 -13.28 1.55 -3.72
N GLU A 25 -14.20 1.26 -2.78
CA GLU A 25 -15.60 0.97 -3.07
C GLU A 25 -16.45 2.24 -3.21
N CYS A 26 -16.35 3.14 -2.23
CA CYS A 26 -17.21 4.33 -2.16
C CYS A 26 -16.55 5.58 -2.72
N GLY A 27 -15.22 5.66 -2.64
CA GLY A 27 -14.47 6.83 -3.08
C GLY A 27 -14.23 6.89 -4.59
N SER A 28 -14.51 5.80 -5.32
CA SER A 28 -14.22 5.64 -6.75
C SER A 28 -12.78 5.99 -7.12
N ARG A 29 -11.82 5.60 -6.28
CA ARG A 29 -10.39 5.82 -6.50
C ARG A 29 -9.68 4.52 -6.82
N ASP A 30 -8.66 4.60 -7.67
CA ASP A 30 -7.72 3.49 -7.82
C ASP A 30 -6.85 3.40 -6.55
N VAL A 31 -7.20 2.45 -5.68
CA VAL A 31 -6.50 2.18 -4.42
C VAL A 31 -5.61 0.96 -4.60
N MET A 32 -4.34 1.13 -4.24
CA MET A 32 -3.37 0.06 -4.18
C MET A 32 -2.82 -0.08 -2.77
N VAL A 33 -2.79 -1.31 -2.26
CA VAL A 33 -2.24 -1.68 -0.97
C VAL A 33 -0.88 -2.35 -1.18
N LEU A 34 0.16 -1.82 -0.55
CA LEU A 34 1.44 -2.51 -0.39
C LEU A 34 1.40 -3.32 0.91
N ASP A 35 1.50 -4.64 0.77
CA ASP A 35 1.35 -5.59 1.87
C ASP A 35 2.55 -6.54 1.90
N SER A 36 3.40 -6.42 2.92
CA SER A 36 4.63 -7.22 3.01
C SER A 36 4.40 -8.55 3.71
N ASP A 37 3.64 -8.52 4.80
CA ASP A 37 3.48 -9.67 5.72
C ASP A 37 2.12 -10.36 5.58
N GLY A 38 1.24 -9.84 4.71
CA GLY A 38 -0.13 -10.34 4.57
C GLY A 38 -1.07 -9.81 5.66
N GLU A 39 -0.65 -8.79 6.41
CA GLU A 39 -1.43 -8.21 7.51
C GLU A 39 -2.68 -7.47 7.01
N LEU A 40 -2.65 -6.91 5.80
CA LEU A 40 -3.80 -6.20 5.24
C LEU A 40 -4.69 -7.11 4.39
N GLY A 41 -4.11 -7.94 3.53
CA GLY A 41 -4.84 -8.73 2.54
C GLY A 41 -4.68 -10.24 2.63
N GLY A 42 -4.15 -10.76 3.74
CA GLY A 42 -4.00 -12.19 3.99
C GLY A 42 -2.69 -12.79 3.43
N VAL A 43 -2.37 -14.01 3.86
CA VAL A 43 -1.09 -14.68 3.52
C VAL A 43 -1.08 -15.28 2.11
N GLY A 44 -2.24 -15.51 1.51
CA GLY A 44 -2.38 -16.05 0.16
C GLY A 44 -2.08 -15.03 -0.95
N PRO A 45 -1.87 -15.49 -2.20
CA PRO A 45 -1.68 -14.62 -3.35
C PRO A 45 -2.98 -13.92 -3.78
N GLU A 46 -4.13 -14.49 -3.44
CA GLU A 46 -5.44 -13.93 -3.71
C GLU A 46 -5.71 -12.70 -2.84
N VAL A 47 -6.42 -11.72 -3.41
CA VAL A 47 -6.86 -10.53 -2.68
C VAL A 47 -7.98 -10.95 -1.72
N HIS A 48 -7.77 -10.73 -0.42
CA HIS A 48 -8.80 -11.00 0.58
C HIS A 48 -9.95 -9.99 0.45
N GLU A 49 -11.19 -10.47 0.59
CA GLU A 49 -12.44 -9.68 0.55
C GLU A 49 -12.45 -8.46 1.50
N SER A 50 -11.63 -8.46 2.55
CA SER A 50 -11.55 -7.37 3.52
C SER A 50 -10.92 -6.10 2.93
N LEU A 51 -10.33 -6.19 1.74
CA LEU A 51 -9.84 -5.06 0.96
C LEU A 51 -10.86 -4.49 -0.04
N GLY A 52 -12.02 -5.13 -0.21
CA GLY A 52 -13.04 -4.71 -1.18
C GLY A 52 -12.50 -4.68 -2.61
N ALA A 53 -12.62 -3.52 -3.27
CA ALA A 53 -12.15 -3.30 -4.63
C ALA A 53 -10.67 -2.87 -4.71
N ALA A 54 -9.97 -2.72 -3.58
CA ALA A 54 -8.57 -2.31 -3.58
C ALA A 54 -7.67 -3.39 -4.17
N ARG A 55 -6.70 -2.97 -5.00
CA ARG A 55 -5.67 -3.85 -5.54
C ARG A 55 -4.60 -4.11 -4.47
N ARG A 56 -4.01 -5.30 -4.46
CA ARG A 56 -2.93 -5.66 -3.53
C ARG A 56 -1.64 -5.97 -4.29
N ALA A 57 -0.53 -5.44 -3.79
CA ALA A 57 0.81 -5.77 -4.21
C ALA A 57 1.58 -6.35 -3.03
N ILE A 58 2.13 -7.55 -3.21
CA ILE A 58 3.00 -8.19 -2.22
C ILE A 58 4.43 -7.73 -2.48
N VAL A 59 5.06 -7.09 -1.49
CA VAL A 59 6.39 -6.49 -1.62
C VAL A 59 7.29 -6.95 -0.48
N SER A 60 8.55 -7.27 -0.77
CA SER A 60 9.53 -7.59 0.28
C SER A 60 10.47 -6.40 0.50
N PRO A 61 10.42 -5.71 1.66
CA PRO A 61 11.16 -4.48 1.89
C PRO A 61 12.69 -4.65 2.04
N THR A 62 13.18 -5.88 2.23
CA THR A 62 14.55 -6.17 2.66
C THR A 62 15.53 -6.49 1.53
N SER A 63 15.14 -6.34 0.27
CA SER A 63 16.05 -6.56 -0.87
C SER A 63 16.22 -5.30 -1.70
N ALA A 64 17.40 -5.08 -2.28
CA ALA A 64 17.61 -4.02 -3.28
C ALA A 64 16.63 -4.15 -4.46
N SER A 65 16.21 -5.39 -4.76
CA SER A 65 15.13 -5.70 -5.70
C SER A 65 13.76 -5.17 -5.27
N GLY A 66 13.51 -5.07 -3.96
CA GLY A 66 12.26 -4.60 -3.37
C GLY A 66 12.01 -3.11 -3.59
N GLU A 67 13.03 -2.26 -3.42
CA GLU A 67 12.94 -0.83 -3.73
C GLU A 67 12.66 -0.58 -5.22
N SER A 68 13.42 -1.24 -6.11
CA SER A 68 13.19 -1.15 -7.55
C SER A 68 11.79 -1.63 -7.92
N CYS A 69 11.34 -2.73 -7.30
CA CYS A 69 10.02 -3.30 -7.54
C CYS A 69 8.90 -2.32 -7.22
N VAL A 70 8.98 -1.62 -6.08
CA VAL A 70 7.97 -0.61 -5.70
C VAL A 70 7.94 0.54 -6.69
N GLY A 71 9.11 1.07 -7.08
CA GLY A 71 9.20 2.14 -8.08
C GLY A 71 8.58 1.73 -9.43
N ASP A 72 8.90 0.54 -9.93
CA ASP A 72 8.36 0.02 -11.19
C ASP A 72 6.85 -0.26 -11.13
N LEU A 73 6.39 -0.82 -10.01
CA LEU A 73 4.98 -1.06 -9.74
C LEU A 73 4.19 0.24 -9.76
N LEU A 74 4.66 1.29 -9.07
CA LEU A 74 3.99 2.59 -9.05
C LEU A 74 4.01 3.28 -10.41
N ARG A 75 5.12 3.18 -11.15
CA ARG A 75 5.21 3.73 -12.52
C ARG A 75 4.24 3.06 -13.49
N ARG A 76 4.04 1.74 -13.36
CA ARG A 76 3.17 0.93 -14.23
C ARG A 76 1.69 1.03 -13.86
N HIS A 77 1.37 0.98 -12.57
CA HIS A 77 -0.02 0.86 -12.11
C HIS A 77 -0.67 2.19 -11.71
N ARG A 78 0.13 3.26 -11.48
CA ARG A 78 -0.31 4.64 -11.25
C ARG A 78 -1.58 4.77 -10.38
N PRO A 79 -1.62 4.19 -9.17
CA PRO A 79 -2.80 4.31 -8.32
C PRO A 79 -3.02 5.76 -7.86
N ASP A 80 -4.28 6.16 -7.72
CA ASP A 80 -4.65 7.46 -7.13
C ASP A 80 -4.30 7.53 -5.64
N THR A 81 -4.39 6.40 -4.95
CA THR A 81 -4.14 6.27 -3.52
C THR A 81 -3.32 5.03 -3.24
N LEU A 82 -2.20 5.22 -2.53
CA LEU A 82 -1.38 4.14 -2.02
C LEU A 82 -1.59 3.99 -0.51
N VAL A 83 -1.88 2.78 -0.08
CA VAL A 83 -1.94 2.39 1.34
C VAL A 83 -0.74 1.49 1.60
N VAL A 84 0.06 1.82 2.61
CA VAL A 84 1.28 1.07 2.95
C VAL A 84 1.18 0.66 4.40
N ASP A 85 1.21 -0.65 4.65
CA ASP A 85 1.41 -1.13 6.01
C ASP A 85 2.89 -1.03 6.39
N GLN A 86 3.16 -0.65 7.63
CA GLN A 86 4.52 -0.53 8.18
C GLN A 86 5.52 0.21 7.24
N PRO A 87 5.31 1.52 6.97
CA PRO A 87 6.20 2.26 6.08
C PRO A 87 7.65 2.23 6.59
N SER A 88 8.58 1.97 5.67
CA SER A 88 10.02 1.92 5.93
C SER A 88 10.77 2.93 5.06
N GLN A 89 12.03 3.21 5.40
CA GLN A 89 12.88 4.13 4.64
C GLN A 89 12.99 3.73 3.16
N HIS A 90 13.08 2.41 2.90
CA HIS A 90 13.19 1.83 1.56
C HIS A 90 11.95 2.11 0.70
N PHE A 91 10.74 2.02 1.28
CA PHE A 91 9.51 2.42 0.56
C PHE A 91 9.47 3.93 0.30
N GLY A 92 9.94 4.73 1.26
CA GLY A 92 9.90 6.18 1.18
C GLY A 92 10.62 6.75 -0.05
N GLN A 93 11.84 6.30 -0.34
CA GLN A 93 12.60 6.78 -1.50
C GLN A 93 11.92 6.45 -2.84
N ALA A 94 11.56 5.18 -3.04
CA ALA A 94 10.89 4.74 -4.27
C ALA A 94 9.55 5.47 -4.50
N MET A 95 8.80 5.73 -3.43
CA MET A 95 7.56 6.51 -3.47
C MET A 95 7.82 7.98 -3.79
N GLU A 96 8.81 8.62 -3.16
CA GLU A 96 9.12 10.03 -3.37
C GLU A 96 9.51 10.32 -4.82
N GLU A 97 10.42 9.52 -5.38
CA GLU A 97 10.86 9.64 -6.77
C GLU A 97 9.68 9.48 -7.74
N THR A 98 8.83 8.49 -7.51
CA THR A 98 7.75 8.16 -8.43
C THR A 98 6.60 9.16 -8.32
N LEU A 99 6.20 9.57 -7.12
CA LEU A 99 5.09 10.52 -6.91
C LEU A 99 5.45 11.94 -7.40
N ARG A 100 6.73 12.33 -7.39
CA ARG A 100 7.17 13.58 -8.01
C ARG A 100 7.00 13.56 -9.53
N GLY A 101 7.23 12.43 -10.18
CA GLY A 101 7.06 12.24 -11.63
C GLY A 101 5.61 12.01 -12.10
N VAL A 102 4.64 11.88 -11.19
CA VAL A 102 3.20 11.72 -11.52
C VAL A 102 2.46 13.07 -11.51
N ARG A 103 3.00 14.08 -10.80
CA ARG A 103 2.37 15.41 -10.64
C ARG A 103 2.86 16.47 -11.63
N ALA A 104 3.64 16.08 -12.64
CA ALA A 104 4.12 16.95 -13.72
C ALA A 104 3.23 16.83 -14.96
#